data_AF-A0A6N3AZ31-F1
#
_entry.id   AF-A0A6N3AZ31-F1
#
_cell.length_a   1.000
_cell.length_b   1.000
_cell.length_c   1.000
_cell.angle_alpha   90.00
_cell.angle_beta   90.00
_cell.angle_gamma   90.00
#
_symmetry.space_group_name_H-M   'P 1'
#
loop_
_entity.id
_entity.type
_entity.pdbx_description
1 polymer ?
#
loop_
_entity_poly.entity_id
_entity_poly.type
_entity_poly.pdbx_seq_one_letter_code
_entity_poly.pdbx_strand_id
1 'polypeptide(L)'
;MEKLMALYNISSPSGKEGKIAGFIIGELRRMGIPFRQDRYGNIYAVKGNRESYPCVVAHMDEVHRRKTGSYAAHLVADSMIVGYDHKRKRMTRTASGSA
;
A
#
# COMPACT_ATOMS: atom_id res chain seq x y z
N MET A 1 9.38 2.21 9.67
CA MET A 1 9.62 2.56 8.25
C MET A 1 9.70 1.34 7.33
N GLU A 2 10.24 0.20 7.78
CA GLU A 2 10.43 -1.00 6.94
C GLU A 2 9.15 -1.52 6.26
N LYS A 3 8.03 -1.67 6.99
CA LYS A 3 6.76 -2.13 6.41
C LYS A 3 6.22 -1.17 5.35
N LEU A 4 6.40 0.13 5.56
CA LEU A 4 5.97 1.17 4.62
C LEU A 4 6.80 1.11 3.33
N MET A 5 8.12 0.94 3.46
CA MET A 5 9.03 0.75 2.31
C MET A 5 8.70 -0.54 1.53
N ALA A 6 8.43 -1.64 2.23
CA ALA A 6 8.00 -2.89 1.60
C ALA A 6 6.70 -2.70 0.80
N LEU A 7 5.72 -1.99 1.38
CA LEU A 7 4.44 -1.70 0.75
C LEU A 7 4.61 -0.81 -0.49
N TYR A 8 5.38 0.27 -0.42
CA TYR A 8 5.64 1.15 -1.57
C TYR A 8 6.42 0.48 -2.71
N ASN A 9 7.23 -0.53 -2.40
CA ASN A 9 7.95 -1.31 -3.42
C ASN A 9 7.04 -2.29 -4.17
N ILE A 10 5.85 -2.61 -3.66
CA ILE A 10 4.86 -3.41 -4.38
C ILE A 10 4.12 -2.52 -5.37
N SER A 11 4.09 -2.90 -6.65
CA SER A 11 3.23 -2.21 -7.63
C SER A 11 1.79 -2.67 -7.46
N SER A 12 0.87 -1.71 -7.42
CA SER A 12 -0.58 -1.94 -7.31
C SER A 12 -1.39 -1.03 -8.25
N PRO A 13 -1.14 -0.99 -9.57
CA PRO A 13 -1.99 -0.22 -10.48
C PRO A 13 -3.46 -0.64 -10.33
N SER A 14 -4.40 0.27 -10.53
CA SER A 14 -5.83 -0.04 -10.42
C SER A 14 -6.20 -1.29 -11.25
N GLY A 15 -6.86 -2.26 -10.62
CA GLY A 15 -7.19 -3.58 -11.17
C GLY A 15 -6.06 -4.63 -11.08
N LYS A 16 -4.92 -4.31 -10.47
CA LYS A 16 -3.75 -5.20 -10.29
C LYS A 16 -3.25 -5.25 -8.84
N GLU A 17 -4.16 -5.09 -7.89
CA GLU A 17 -3.89 -5.01 -6.45
C GLU A 17 -3.56 -6.36 -5.80
N GLY A 18 -3.62 -7.47 -6.54
CA GLY A 18 -3.46 -8.82 -5.97
C GLY A 18 -2.17 -9.03 -5.16
N LYS A 19 -1.05 -8.42 -5.57
CA LYS A 19 0.22 -8.53 -4.84
C LYS A 19 0.20 -7.79 -3.50
N ILE A 20 -0.30 -6.56 -3.48
CA ILE A 20 -0.39 -5.76 -2.25
C ILE A 20 -1.44 -6.33 -1.30
N ALA A 21 -2.56 -6.82 -1.85
CA ALA A 21 -3.57 -7.55 -1.09
C ALA A 21 -2.98 -8.80 -0.41
N GLY A 22 -2.18 -9.58 -1.13
CA GLY A 22 -1.48 -10.75 -0.59
C GLY A 22 -0.53 -10.40 0.56
N PHE A 23 0.22 -9.30 0.44
CA PHE A 23 1.09 -8.79 1.51
C PHE A 23 0.29 -8.42 2.77
N ILE A 24 -0.80 -7.66 2.61
CA ILE A 24 -1.68 -7.26 3.72
C ILE A 24 -2.31 -8.48 4.40
N ILE A 25 -2.83 -9.43 3.61
CA ILE A 25 -3.39 -10.69 4.11
C ILE A 25 -2.35 -11.50 4.89
N GLY A 26 -1.11 -11.56 4.40
CA GLY A 26 -0.01 -12.23 5.10
C GLY A 26 0.24 -11.63 6.48
N GLU A 27 0.24 -10.30 6.58
CA GLU A 27 0.39 -9.60 7.86
C GLU A 27 -0.79 -9.84 8.80
N LEU A 28 -2.03 -9.80 8.30
CA LEU A 28 -3.22 -10.09 9.10
C LEU A 28 -3.20 -11.52 9.66
N ARG A 29 -2.81 -12.50 8.83
CA ARG A 29 -2.63 -13.90 9.25
C ARG A 29 -1.56 -14.04 10.32
N ARG A 30 -0.40 -13.39 10.15
CA ARG A 30 0.69 -13.38 11.14
C ARG A 30 0.25 -12.80 12.48
N MET A 31 -0.65 -11.82 12.46
CA MET A 31 -1.20 -11.19 13.66
C MET A 31 -2.39 -11.96 14.27
N GLY A 32 -2.86 -13.04 13.64
CA GLY A 32 -4.06 -13.78 14.06
C GLY A 32 -5.35 -12.96 13.94
N ILE A 33 -5.39 -11.95 13.06
CA ILE A 33 -6.57 -11.10 12.87
C ILE A 33 -7.46 -11.71 11.79
N PRO A 34 -8.74 -12.01 12.10
CA PRO A 34 -9.67 -12.50 11.11
C PRO A 34 -9.97 -11.42 10.06
N PHE A 35 -10.09 -11.84 8.82
CA PHE A 35 -10.39 -10.94 7.70
C PHE A 35 -11.31 -11.62 6.69
N ARG A 36 -12.00 -10.79 5.90
CA ARG A 36 -12.81 -11.19 4.75
C ARG A 36 -12.33 -10.43 3.52
N GLN A 37 -12.28 -11.10 2.38
CA GLN A 37 -12.06 -10.45 1.09
C GLN A 37 -13.36 -10.49 0.29
N ASP A 38 -13.71 -9.37 -0.35
CA ASP A 38 -14.86 -9.34 -1.27
C ASP A 38 -14.46 -9.76 -2.70
N ARG A 39 -15.45 -9.78 -3.61
CA ARG A 39 -15.23 -10.15 -5.02
C ARG A 39 -14.35 -9.17 -5.82
N TYR A 40 -14.16 -7.96 -5.30
CA TYR A 40 -13.33 -6.92 -5.92
C TYR A 40 -11.91 -6.90 -5.35
N GLY A 41 -11.63 -7.72 -4.33
CA GLY A 41 -10.33 -7.80 -3.69
C GLY A 41 -10.16 -6.91 -2.47
N ASN A 42 -11.20 -6.17 -2.05
CA ASN A 42 -11.16 -5.34 -0.84
C ASN A 42 -11.05 -6.21 0.41
N ILE A 43 -10.24 -5.77 1.37
CA ILE A 43 -9.96 -6.50 2.60
C ILE A 43 -10.65 -5.82 3.78
N TYR A 44 -11.44 -6.59 4.51
CA TYR A 44 -12.12 -6.16 5.74
C TYR A 44 -11.55 -6.96 6.90
N ALA A 45 -11.02 -6.27 7.91
CA ALA A 45 -10.46 -6.90 9.10
C ALA A 45 -11.02 -6.23 10.36
N VAL A 46 -11.34 -7.04 11.37
CA VAL A 46 -11.84 -6.55 12.67
C VAL A 46 -10.95 -7.16 13.75
N LYS A 47 -10.54 -6.34 14.71
CA LYS A 47 -9.70 -6.76 15.83
C LYS A 47 -10.38 -6.43 17.15
N GLY A 48 -10.62 -7.46 17.96
CA GLY A 48 -11.26 -7.35 19.28
C GLY A 48 -12.73 -7.76 19.29
N ASN A 49 -13.40 -7.51 20.41
CA ASN A 49 -14.83 -7.76 20.61
C ASN A 49 -15.48 -6.58 21.36
N ARG A 50 -16.07 -5.64 20.61
CA ARG A 50 -16.72 -4.42 21.06
C ARG A 50 -17.94 -4.15 20.19
N GLU A 51 -18.89 -3.40 20.73
CA GLU A 51 -20.11 -2.99 20.02
C GLU A 51 -19.80 -1.97 18.92
N SER A 52 -18.90 -1.02 19.19
CA SER A 52 -18.47 0.00 18.24
C SER A 52 -16.94 0.04 18.10
N TYR A 53 -16.51 0.36 16.88
CA TYR A 53 -15.09 0.48 16.54
C TYR A 53 -14.83 1.75 15.75
N PRO A 54 -13.65 2.38 15.92
CA PRO A 54 -13.17 3.32 14.93
C PRO A 54 -12.95 2.58 13.60
N CYS A 55 -13.52 3.10 12.52
CA CYS A 55 -13.32 2.57 11.18
C CYS A 55 -12.16 3.32 10.50
N VAL A 56 -11.15 2.58 10.03
CA VAL A 56 -10.04 3.13 9.24
C VAL A 56 -10.14 2.55 7.83
N VAL A 57 -10.12 3.43 6.83
CA VAL A 57 -10.25 3.06 5.42
C VAL A 57 -9.07 3.61 4.64
N ALA A 58 -8.49 2.78 3.78
CA ALA A 58 -7.43 3.16 2.86
C ALA A 58 -7.60 2.41 1.54
N HIS A 59 -7.17 3.02 0.43
CA HIS A 59 -7.16 2.39 -0.88
C HIS A 59 -5.79 1.73 -1.14
N MET A 60 -5.79 0.62 -1.87
CA MET A 60 -4.57 -0.14 -2.18
C MET A 60 -3.96 0.24 -3.53
N ASP A 61 -4.75 0.85 -4.41
CA ASP A 61 -4.38 1.10 -5.78
C ASP A 61 -3.51 2.36 -5.94
N GLU A 62 -2.66 2.33 -6.95
CA GLU A 62 -1.83 3.47 -7.33
C GLU A 62 -2.23 3.98 -8.72
N VAL A 63 -2.24 5.31 -8.87
CA VAL A 63 -2.53 5.97 -10.17
C VAL A 63 -1.47 5.67 -11.25
N HIS A 64 -0.28 5.21 -10.84
CA HIS A 64 0.84 4.97 -11.73
C HIS A 64 0.68 3.63 -12.47
N ARG A 65 0.33 3.69 -13.76
CA ARG A 65 0.11 2.49 -14.60
C ARG A 65 1.39 1.73 -14.96
N ARG A 66 2.56 2.35 -14.81
CA ARG A 66 3.86 1.81 -15.25
C ARG A 66 4.93 2.11 -14.21
N LYS A 67 5.22 1.15 -13.33
CA LYS A 67 6.58 1.04 -12.79
C LYS A 67 7.46 0.57 -13.94
N THR A 68 8.12 1.51 -14.62
CA THR A 68 9.41 1.18 -15.25
C THR A 68 10.20 0.43 -14.18
N GLY A 69 10.86 -0.68 -14.48
CA GLY A 69 11.54 -1.54 -13.48
C GLY A 69 12.65 -0.85 -12.66
N SER A 70 12.68 0.47 -12.65
CA SER A 70 13.50 1.43 -11.93
C SER A 70 12.73 2.28 -10.91
N TYR A 71 11.44 2.03 -10.69
CA TYR A 71 10.67 2.69 -9.61
C TYR A 71 10.96 1.99 -8.27
N ALA A 72 11.48 2.75 -7.31
CA ALA A 72 11.69 2.29 -5.94
C ALA A 72 11.28 3.38 -4.94
N ALA A 73 10.90 2.94 -3.74
CA ALA A 73 10.77 3.82 -2.59
C ALA A 73 12.17 4.15 -2.05
N HIS A 74 12.44 5.43 -1.79
CA HIS A 74 13.71 5.88 -1.22
C HIS A 74 13.48 6.66 0.06
N LEU A 75 14.26 6.34 1.09
CA LEU A 75 14.38 7.16 2.28
C LEU A 75 15.32 8.34 1.97
N VAL A 76 14.85 9.56 2.20
CA VAL A 76 15.57 10.82 2.01
C VAL A 76 15.62 11.52 3.34
N ALA A 77 16.80 12.04 3.69
CA ALA A 77 17.05 12.78 4.94
C ALA A 77 16.54 12.02 6.19
N ASP A 78 16.63 10.68 6.17
CA ASP A 78 16.22 9.74 7.22
C ASP A 78 14.78 9.89 7.76
N SER A 79 13.94 10.68 7.08
CA SER A 79 12.63 11.11 7.58
C SER A 79 11.55 11.16 6.50
N MET A 80 11.91 11.12 5.22
CA MET A 80 10.97 11.22 4.10
C MET A 80 11.07 10.01 3.17
N ILE A 81 9.94 9.46 2.72
CA ILE A 81 9.91 8.43 1.67
C ILE A 81 9.41 9.07 0.37
N VAL A 82 10.17 8.89 -0.72
CA VAL A 82 9.79 9.37 -2.05
C VAL A 82 9.76 8.23 -3.07
N GLY A 83 8.81 8.29 -3.99
CA GLY A 83 8.82 7.47 -5.20
C GLY A 83 9.76 8.09 -6.24
N TYR A 84 10.76 7.33 -6.70
CA TYR A 84 11.75 7.82 -7.66
C TYR A 84 11.91 6.85 -8.83
N ASP A 85 11.94 7.39 -10.06
CA ASP A 85 12.26 6.62 -11.26
C ASP A 85 13.71 6.86 -11.65
N HIS A 86 14.59 5.88 -11.36
CA HIS A 86 16.03 5.98 -11.64
C HIS A 86 16.35 6.15 -13.13
N LYS A 87 15.55 5.59 -14.04
CA LYS A 87 15.81 5.68 -15.49
C LYS A 87 15.49 7.06 -16.03
N ARG A 88 14.46 7.70 -15.48
CA ARG A 88 14.04 9.03 -15.91
C ARG A 88 14.66 10.16 -15.08
N LYS A 89 15.42 9.81 -14.03
CA LYS A 89 16.04 10.75 -13.08
C LYS A 89 15.06 11.80 -12.55
N ARG A 90 13.84 11.37 -12.22
CA ARG A 90 12.74 12.28 -11.80
C ARG A 90 11.98 11.67 -10.64
N MET A 91 11.61 12.53 -9.69
CA MET A 91 10.64 12.21 -8.65
C MET A 91 9.28 12.03 -9.32
N THR A 92 8.65 10.89 -9.09
CA THR A 92 7.25 10.69 -9.50
C THR A 92 6.39 11.32 -8.43
N ARG A 93 5.67 12.39 -8.78
CA ARG A 93 4.85 13.16 -7.84
C ARG A 93 3.86 12.22 -7.15
N THR A 94 4.07 11.97 -5.85
CA THR A 94 3.04 11.43 -4.97
C THR A 94 1.97 12.50 -4.83
N ALA A 95 0.89 12.38 -5.60
CA ALA A 95 -0.29 13.20 -5.40
C ALA A 95 -1.03 12.69 -4.16
N SER A 96 -0.72 13.25 -3.00
CA SER A 96 -1.65 13.28 -1.87
C SER A 96 -1.86 14.75 -1.53
N GLY A 97 -2.96 15.30 -2.01
CA GLY A 97 -3.32 16.71 -1.82
C GLY A 97 -4.31 17.18 -2.86
N SER A 98 -5.58 16.82 -2.68
CA SER A 98 -6.71 17.64 -3.12
C SER A 98 -7.70 17.67 -1.97
N ALA A 99 -8.02 18.89 -1.55
CA ALA A 99 -8.86 19.29 -0.44
C ALA A 99 -10.28 18.72 -0.48
#